data_AF-A0A382N0L3-F1
#
_entry.id   AF-A0A382N0L3-F1
#
_cell.length_a   1.000
_cell.length_b   1.000
_cell.length_c   1.000
_cell.angle_alpha   90.00
_cell.angle_beta   90.00
_cell.angle_gamma   90.00
#
_symmetry.space_group_name_H-M   'P 1'
#
loop_
_entity.id
_entity.type
_entity.pdbx_description
1 polymer ?
#
loop_
_entity_poly.entity_id
_entity_poly.type
_entity_poly.pdbx_seq_one_letter_code
_entity_poly.pdbx_strand_id
1 'polypeptide(L)'
;MPLFVLENPASTGALTGVADAAGAPARALTAVATADRSFDVAPLVERAEHWHDARATMAIILRLDSAAAEHEAEAIALAREVADFEYARHQRIATSIAELRKERERQRLLDEEDARRARAMTTSGPTTTIAATPPIEEGPSDIQWEALRYCEATGNYRAVSPTGKYRGAYQFSVET
;
A
#
# COMPACT_ATOMS: atom_id res chain seq x y z
N MET A 1 -21.77 31.55 14.80
CA MET A 1 -22.73 32.66 14.59
C MET A 1 -23.97 32.07 13.94
N PRO A 2 -25.18 32.21 14.51
CA PRO A 2 -26.38 31.66 13.88
C PRO A 2 -26.89 32.62 12.79
N LEU A 3 -27.24 32.08 11.63
CA LEU A 3 -27.78 32.80 10.49
C LEU A 3 -29.29 33.01 10.73
N PHE A 4 -29.73 34.25 10.95
CA PHE A 4 -31.15 34.58 10.97
C PHE A 4 -31.65 34.65 9.53
N VAL A 5 -32.48 33.68 9.12
CA VAL A 5 -33.20 33.73 7.85
C VAL A 5 -34.45 34.59 8.07
N LEU A 6 -34.50 35.79 7.50
CA LEU A 6 -35.73 36.59 7.45
C LEU A 6 -36.71 35.89 6.51
N GLU A 7 -37.84 35.44 7.05
CA GLU A 7 -38.96 34.95 6.25
C GLU A 7 -39.49 36.06 5.34
N ASN A 8 -39.74 35.68 4.08
CA ASN A 8 -40.32 36.55 3.07
C ASN A 8 -41.75 36.97 3.47
N PRO A 9 -42.06 38.26 3.58
CA PRO A 9 -43.38 38.75 3.99
C PRO A 9 -44.49 38.45 2.96
N ALA A 10 -44.15 37.97 1.77
CA ALA A 10 -45.12 37.46 0.78
C ALA A 10 -45.45 35.96 0.95
N SER A 11 -44.91 35.30 1.99
CA SER A 11 -45.20 33.90 2.28
C SER A 11 -46.64 33.74 2.75
N THR A 12 -47.37 32.86 2.08
CA THR A 12 -48.78 32.51 2.30
C THR A 12 -49.07 31.91 3.69
N GLY A 13 -48.06 31.78 4.56
CA GLY A 13 -48.16 31.35 5.96
C GLY A 13 -48.16 32.47 7.02
N ALA A 14 -47.97 33.73 6.65
CA ALA A 14 -47.94 34.86 7.60
C ALA A 14 -49.36 35.35 7.98
N LEU A 15 -50.05 34.59 8.83
CA LEU A 15 -51.30 35.04 9.46
C LEU A 15 -50.98 35.95 10.67
N THR A 16 -50.71 37.24 10.42
CA THR A 16 -50.82 38.28 11.46
C THR A 16 -52.05 39.13 11.19
N GLY A 17 -53.20 38.67 11.69
CA GLY A 17 -54.39 39.51 11.82
C GLY A 17 -54.31 40.36 13.08
N VAL A 18 -54.35 41.68 12.93
CA VAL A 18 -54.79 42.61 13.97
C VAL A 18 -55.83 43.52 13.34
N ALA A 19 -57.07 43.35 13.78
CA ALA A 19 -58.18 44.22 13.43
C ALA A 19 -58.00 45.53 14.20
N ASP A 20 -57.75 46.63 13.48
CA ASP A 20 -57.78 47.96 14.06
C ASP A 20 -59.16 48.58 13.82
N ALA A 21 -59.82 48.95 14.92
CA ALA A 21 -61.16 49.51 14.93
C ALA A 21 -61.08 51.02 15.20
N ALA A 22 -60.80 51.81 14.16
CA ALA A 22 -60.99 53.26 14.21
C ALA A 22 -61.16 53.86 12.81
N GLY A 23 -62.31 54.49 12.56
CA GLY A 23 -62.51 55.40 11.42
C GLY A 23 -63.42 54.88 10.31
N ALA A 24 -64.73 54.98 10.50
CA ALA A 24 -65.68 54.88 9.39
C ALA A 24 -65.66 56.15 8.52
N PRO A 25 -65.75 56.01 7.19
CA PRO A 25 -66.71 56.81 6.43
C PRO A 25 -67.86 55.90 5.98
N ALA A 26 -69.08 56.43 6.09
CA ALA A 26 -70.33 55.73 5.77
C ALA A 26 -70.28 55.12 4.36
N ARG A 27 -70.15 53.79 4.30
CA ARG A 27 -70.31 53.00 3.09
C ARG A 27 -71.68 52.34 3.18
N ALA A 28 -72.50 52.56 2.15
CA ALA A 28 -73.88 52.09 2.05
C ALA A 28 -74.02 50.64 2.53
N LEU A 29 -75.07 50.38 3.32
CA LEU A 29 -75.47 49.06 3.76
C LEU A 29 -75.93 48.24 2.54
N THR A 30 -74.99 47.63 1.84
CA THR A 30 -75.28 46.53 0.92
C THR A 30 -75.63 45.33 1.80
N ALA A 31 -76.81 44.76 1.57
CA ALA A 31 -77.34 43.61 2.31
C ALA A 31 -76.25 42.57 2.59
N VAL A 32 -76.11 42.17 3.85
CA VAL A 32 -75.36 40.98 4.23
C VAL A 32 -76.09 39.80 3.59
N ALA A 33 -75.64 39.42 2.40
CA ALA A 33 -75.88 38.07 1.91
C ALA A 33 -75.32 37.16 3.01
N THR A 34 -76.19 36.35 3.60
CA THR A 34 -75.78 35.20 4.38
C THR A 34 -74.96 34.33 3.44
N ALA A 35 -73.65 34.57 3.40
CA ALA A 35 -72.71 33.73 2.69
C ALA A 35 -72.86 32.36 3.32
N ASP A 36 -73.46 31.44 2.56
CA ASP A 36 -73.39 30.02 2.83
C ASP A 36 -71.89 29.68 2.84
N ARG A 37 -71.31 29.63 4.05
CA ARG A 37 -69.89 29.31 4.23
C ARG A 37 -69.76 27.80 4.16
N SER A 38 -69.98 27.24 2.97
CA SER A 38 -69.43 25.93 2.67
C SER A 38 -67.90 26.07 2.60
N PHE A 39 -67.21 25.44 3.55
CA PHE A 39 -65.76 25.44 3.58
C PHE A 39 -65.26 24.30 2.69
N ASP A 40 -64.57 24.61 1.60
CA ASP A 40 -63.97 23.59 0.75
C ASP A 40 -62.74 22.99 1.45
N VAL A 41 -62.85 21.72 1.85
CA VAL A 41 -61.80 20.97 2.54
C VAL A 41 -60.88 20.22 1.59
N ALA A 42 -61.22 20.10 0.30
CA ALA A 42 -60.42 19.39 -0.69
C ALA A 42 -58.94 19.85 -0.73
N PRO A 43 -58.60 21.15 -0.76
CA PRO A 43 -57.20 21.59 -0.80
C PRO A 43 -56.41 21.30 0.48
N LEU A 44 -57.09 21.06 1.61
CA LEU A 44 -56.45 20.65 2.85
C LEU A 44 -56.18 19.15 2.86
N VAL A 45 -57.11 18.35 2.34
CA VAL A 45 -56.94 16.89 2.18
C VAL A 45 -55.80 16.59 1.22
N GLU A 46 -55.78 17.21 0.04
CA GLU A 46 -54.71 17.03 -0.95
C GLU A 46 -53.33 17.39 -0.35
N ARG A 47 -53.25 18.45 0.43
CA ARG A 47 -51.99 18.85 1.09
C ARG A 47 -51.56 17.86 2.17
N ALA A 48 -52.52 17.31 2.92
CA ALA A 48 -52.24 16.28 3.92
C ALA A 48 -51.72 15.00 3.26
N GLU A 49 -52.31 14.58 2.14
CA GLU A 49 -51.83 13.44 1.33
C GLU A 49 -50.40 13.66 0.84
N HIS A 50 -50.11 14.82 0.24
CA HIS A 50 -48.74 15.17 -0.17
C HIS A 50 -47.74 15.14 1.00
N TRP A 51 -48.14 15.59 2.18
CA TRP A 51 -47.27 15.54 3.36
C TRP A 51 -47.01 14.10 3.82
N HIS A 52 -48.03 13.25 3.81
CA HIS A 52 -47.90 11.84 4.13
C HIS A 52 -47.01 11.10 3.13
N ASP A 53 -47.19 11.35 1.83
CA ASP A 53 -46.38 10.76 0.77
C ASP A 53 -44.92 11.22 0.84
N ALA A 54 -44.68 12.51 1.07
CA ALA A 54 -43.34 13.04 1.27
C ALA A 54 -42.65 12.40 2.48
N ARG A 55 -43.38 12.22 3.59
CA ARG A 55 -42.86 11.59 4.80
C ARG A 55 -42.58 10.09 4.61
N ALA A 56 -43.47 9.37 3.92
CA ALA A 56 -43.29 7.97 3.59
C ALA A 56 -42.09 7.77 2.66
N THR A 57 -41.96 8.63 1.63
CA THR A 57 -40.83 8.62 0.70
C THR A 57 -39.52 8.92 1.42
N MET A 58 -39.49 9.91 2.31
CA MET A 58 -38.30 10.24 3.10
C MET A 58 -37.85 9.05 3.98
N ALA A 59 -38.77 8.32 4.59
CA ALA A 59 -38.43 7.13 5.38
C ALA A 59 -37.78 6.03 4.52
N ILE A 60 -38.22 5.87 3.27
CA ILE A 60 -37.62 4.93 2.32
C ILE A 60 -36.23 5.39 1.90
N ILE A 61 -36.06 6.67 1.56
CA ILE A 61 -34.77 7.25 1.16
C ILE A 61 -33.73 7.04 2.27
N LEU A 62 -34.05 7.40 3.52
CA LEU A 62 -33.12 7.23 4.64
C LEU A 62 -32.70 5.77 4.86
N ARG A 63 -33.61 4.82 4.63
CA ARG A 63 -33.29 3.40 4.72
C ARG A 63 -32.36 2.96 3.59
N LEU A 64 -32.57 3.45 2.38
CA LEU A 64 -31.71 3.16 1.23
C LEU A 64 -30.32 3.77 1.42
N ASP A 65 -30.23 5.01 1.90
CA ASP A 65 -28.94 5.66 2.19
C ASP A 65 -28.16 4.90 3.27
N SER A 66 -28.84 4.43 4.31
CA SER A 66 -28.22 3.59 5.35
C SER A 66 -27.68 2.28 4.76
N ALA A 67 -28.48 1.59 3.93
CA ALA A 67 -28.05 0.35 3.30
C ALA A 67 -26.91 0.56 2.30
N ALA A 68 -26.94 1.67 1.55
CA ALA A 68 -25.85 2.05 0.64
C ALA A 68 -24.54 2.27 1.40
N ALA A 69 -24.58 2.99 2.52
CA ALA A 69 -23.40 3.23 3.34
C ALA A 69 -22.80 1.94 3.92
N GLU A 70 -23.64 0.98 4.33
CA GLU A 70 -23.19 -0.34 4.81
C GLU A 70 -22.48 -1.12 3.69
N HIS A 71 -23.08 -1.20 2.51
CA HIS A 71 -22.47 -1.91 1.37
C HIS A 71 -21.20 -1.24 0.85
N GLU A 72 -21.14 0.10 0.86
CA GLU A 72 -19.91 0.83 0.54
C GLU A 72 -18.79 0.49 1.54
N ALA A 73 -19.11 0.44 2.84
CA ALA A 73 -18.15 0.08 3.87
C ALA A 73 -17.63 -1.36 3.70
N GLU A 74 -18.52 -2.31 3.41
CA GLU A 74 -18.17 -3.71 3.12
C GLU A 74 -17.29 -3.82 1.87
N ALA A 75 -17.63 -3.11 0.79
CA ALA A 75 -16.85 -3.11 -0.45
C ALA A 75 -15.44 -2.55 -0.24
N ILE A 76 -15.31 -1.45 0.53
CA ILE A 76 -14.01 -0.87 0.87
C ILE A 76 -13.20 -1.83 1.75
N ALA A 77 -13.83 -2.53 2.70
CA ALA A 77 -13.16 -3.51 3.54
C ALA A 77 -12.59 -4.67 2.70
N LEU A 78 -13.39 -5.24 1.80
CA LEU A 78 -12.95 -6.29 0.89
C LEU A 78 -11.83 -5.81 -0.04
N ALA A 79 -11.96 -4.59 -0.59
CA ALA A 79 -10.93 -4.02 -1.45
C ALA A 79 -9.58 -3.85 -0.75
N ARG A 80 -9.60 -3.49 0.55
CA ARG A 80 -8.37 -3.41 1.38
C ARG A 80 -7.74 -4.78 1.58
N GLU A 81 -8.54 -5.80 1.91
CA GLU A 81 -8.02 -7.17 2.08
C GLU A 81 -7.36 -7.71 0.80
N VAL A 82 -8.00 -7.48 -0.36
CA VAL A 82 -7.44 -7.84 -1.66
C VAL A 82 -6.14 -7.08 -1.92
N ALA A 83 -6.12 -5.76 -1.67
CA ALA A 83 -4.93 -4.94 -1.85
C ALA A 83 -3.76 -5.42 -0.97
N ASP A 84 -4.02 -5.74 0.30
CA ASP A 84 -2.99 -6.24 1.24
C ASP A 84 -2.45 -7.60 0.79
N PHE A 85 -3.34 -8.50 0.34
CA PHE A 85 -2.94 -9.81 -0.19
C PHE A 85 -2.07 -9.68 -1.45
N GLU A 86 -2.49 -8.86 -2.40
CA GLU A 86 -1.76 -8.60 -3.64
C GLU A 86 -0.41 -7.94 -3.37
N TYR A 87 -0.37 -6.98 -2.46
CA TYR A 87 0.86 -6.33 -2.05
C TYR A 87 1.84 -7.32 -1.41
N ALA A 88 1.37 -8.17 -0.48
CA ALA A 88 2.20 -9.21 0.12
C ALA A 88 2.68 -10.26 -0.91
N ARG A 89 1.87 -10.57 -1.92
CA ARG A 89 2.27 -11.43 -3.05
C ARG A 89 3.36 -10.75 -3.89
N HIS A 90 3.19 -9.49 -4.24
CA HIS A 90 4.18 -8.72 -5.00
C HIS A 90 5.49 -8.55 -4.26
N GLN A 91 5.46 -8.31 -2.94
CA GLN A 91 6.67 -8.26 -2.13
C GLN A 91 7.45 -9.58 -2.19
N ARG A 92 6.77 -10.73 -2.01
CA ARG A 92 7.42 -12.05 -2.13
C ARG A 92 8.05 -12.26 -3.50
N ILE A 93 7.36 -11.89 -4.57
CA ILE A 93 7.91 -11.97 -5.94
C ILE A 93 9.11 -11.04 -6.12
N ALA A 94 9.04 -9.80 -5.62
CA ALA A 94 10.15 -8.86 -5.72
C ALA A 94 11.40 -9.37 -4.99
N THR A 95 11.23 -9.93 -3.79
CA THR A 95 12.34 -10.53 -3.04
C THR A 95 12.95 -11.73 -3.78
N SER A 96 12.12 -12.63 -4.34
CA SER A 96 12.65 -13.79 -5.08
C SER A 96 13.40 -13.38 -6.35
N ILE A 97 12.92 -12.35 -7.07
CA ILE A 97 13.62 -11.79 -8.22
C ILE A 97 14.96 -11.18 -7.82
N ALA A 98 15.02 -10.46 -6.69
CA ALA A 98 16.27 -9.88 -6.20
C ALA A 98 17.29 -10.97 -5.85
N GLU A 99 16.88 -12.03 -5.17
CA GLU A 99 17.75 -13.16 -4.85
C GLU A 99 18.24 -13.89 -6.11
N LEU A 100 17.36 -14.15 -7.07
CA LEU A 100 17.74 -14.75 -8.35
C LEU A 100 18.76 -13.89 -9.14
N ARG A 101 18.64 -12.57 -9.06
CA ARG A 101 19.62 -11.66 -9.68
C ARG A 101 20.98 -11.75 -9.02
N LYS A 102 21.03 -11.78 -7.67
CA LYS A 102 22.28 -11.95 -6.91
C LYS A 102 22.95 -13.28 -7.24
N GLU A 103 22.19 -14.38 -7.28
CA GLU A 103 22.75 -15.69 -7.58
C GLU A 103 23.29 -15.76 -9.02
N ARG A 104 22.58 -15.19 -10.00
CA ARG A 104 23.07 -15.10 -11.37
C ARG A 104 24.36 -14.28 -11.48
N GLU A 105 24.48 -13.19 -10.72
CA GLU A 105 25.71 -12.39 -10.68
C GLU A 105 26.86 -13.17 -10.04
N ARG A 106 26.62 -13.84 -8.92
CA ARG A 106 27.60 -14.73 -8.28
C ARG A 106 28.11 -15.79 -9.25
N GLN A 107 27.20 -16.42 -9.99
CA GLN A 107 27.53 -17.45 -10.95
C GLN A 107 28.37 -16.89 -12.11
N ARG A 108 28.02 -15.70 -12.61
CA ARG A 108 28.84 -15.00 -13.63
C ARG A 108 30.27 -14.75 -13.16
N LEU A 109 30.44 -14.31 -11.90
CA LEU A 109 31.77 -14.04 -11.34
C LEU A 109 32.60 -15.33 -11.19
N LEU A 110 31.96 -16.43 -10.79
CA LEU A 110 32.62 -17.74 -10.73
C LEU A 110 33.05 -18.21 -12.12
N ASP A 111 32.17 -18.11 -13.12
CA ASP A 111 32.48 -18.49 -14.50
C ASP A 111 33.65 -17.64 -15.08
N GLU A 112 33.68 -16.34 -14.76
CA GLU A 112 34.78 -15.45 -15.14
C GLU A 112 36.13 -15.82 -14.48
N GLU A 113 36.08 -16.27 -13.22
CA GLU A 113 37.25 -16.73 -12.45
C GLU A 113 37.78 -18.05 -13.00
N ASP A 114 36.89 -19.01 -13.26
CA ASP A 114 37.23 -20.29 -13.90
C ASP A 114 37.82 -20.07 -15.30
N ALA A 115 37.26 -19.14 -16.08
CA ALA A 115 37.82 -18.76 -17.38
C ALA A 115 39.20 -18.09 -17.26
N ARG A 116 39.48 -17.38 -16.15
CA ARG A 116 40.81 -16.82 -15.87
C ARG A 116 41.80 -17.93 -15.50
N ARG A 117 41.39 -18.88 -14.66
CA ARG A 117 42.21 -20.06 -14.31
C ARG A 117 42.53 -20.90 -15.53
N ALA A 118 41.53 -21.19 -16.37
CA ALA A 118 41.73 -21.94 -17.61
C ALA A 118 42.72 -21.25 -18.56
N ARG A 119 42.65 -19.92 -18.69
CA ARG A 119 43.62 -19.14 -19.47
C ARG A 119 45.03 -19.15 -18.87
N ALA A 120 45.14 -19.08 -17.54
CA ALA A 120 46.41 -19.17 -16.84
C ALA A 120 47.04 -20.57 -16.98
N MET A 121 46.24 -21.63 -17.01
CA MET A 121 46.70 -23.01 -17.22
C MET A 121 47.23 -23.24 -18.65
N THR A 122 46.70 -22.56 -19.66
CA THR A 122 47.11 -22.72 -21.07
C THR A 122 48.18 -21.73 -21.52
N THR A 123 48.43 -20.67 -20.75
CA THR A 123 49.50 -19.70 -21.00
C THR A 123 50.73 -20.09 -20.19
N SER A 124 51.82 -20.46 -20.86
CA SER A 124 53.14 -20.56 -20.23
C SER A 124 53.57 -19.18 -19.76
N GLY A 125 53.34 -18.87 -18.48
CA GLY A 125 53.78 -17.61 -17.88
C GLY A 125 55.31 -17.52 -17.79
N PRO A 126 55.89 -16.31 -17.75
CA PRO A 126 57.31 -16.15 -17.47
C PRO A 126 57.62 -16.74 -16.09
N THR A 127 58.68 -17.54 -16.00
CA THR A 127 59.22 -18.04 -14.74
C THR A 127 59.57 -16.85 -13.85
N THR A 128 58.66 -16.50 -12.94
CA THR A 128 58.94 -15.48 -11.92
C THR A 128 59.90 -16.12 -10.92
N THR A 129 61.16 -15.73 -11.00
CA THR A 129 62.17 -16.11 -10.01
C THR A 129 61.88 -15.30 -8.75
N ILE A 130 61.35 -15.97 -7.72
CA ILE A 130 61.09 -15.35 -6.42
C ILE A 130 62.44 -15.23 -5.70
N ALA A 131 62.82 -14.01 -5.33
CA ALA A 131 64.01 -13.78 -4.51
C ALA A 131 63.75 -14.28 -3.08
N ALA A 132 64.71 -15.05 -2.53
CA ALA A 132 64.62 -15.54 -1.16
C ALA A 132 64.61 -14.36 -0.19
N THR A 133 63.50 -14.21 0.54
CA THR A 133 63.36 -13.22 1.62
C THR A 133 64.05 -13.77 2.86
N PRO A 134 64.80 -12.94 3.63
CA PRO A 134 65.47 -13.40 4.85
C PRO A 134 64.47 -13.96 5.88
N PRO A 135 64.89 -14.90 6.75
CA PRO A 135 64.01 -15.50 7.75
C PRO A 135 63.43 -14.44 8.69
N ILE A 136 62.11 -14.47 8.89
CA ILE A 136 61.41 -13.60 9.84
C ILE A 136 61.57 -14.24 11.24
N GLU A 137 62.13 -13.53 12.23
CA GLU A 137 62.41 -14.08 13.57
C GLU A 137 61.16 -14.54 14.33
N GLU A 138 60.03 -13.87 14.14
CA GLU A 138 58.75 -14.20 14.78
C GLU A 138 57.96 -15.31 14.03
N GLY A 139 58.47 -15.78 12.89
CA GLY A 139 57.80 -16.72 12.01
C GLY A 139 56.72 -16.09 11.12
N PRO A 140 56.07 -16.87 10.23
CA PRO A 140 55.03 -16.35 9.36
C PRO A 140 53.75 -16.02 10.14
N SER A 141 53.10 -14.92 9.78
CA SER A 141 51.81 -14.54 10.37
C SER A 141 50.66 -15.46 9.90
N ASP A 142 49.54 -15.45 10.63
CA ASP A 142 48.36 -16.27 10.31
C ASP A 142 47.85 -16.05 8.88
N ILE A 143 47.89 -14.80 8.42
CA ILE A 143 47.50 -14.42 7.05
C ILE A 143 48.46 -15.00 6.02
N GLN A 144 49.77 -15.04 6.33
CA GLN A 144 50.76 -15.67 5.45
C GLN A 144 50.57 -17.19 5.39
N TRP A 145 50.22 -17.82 6.52
CA TRP A 145 49.86 -19.24 6.55
C TRP A 145 48.59 -19.53 5.77
N GLU A 146 47.59 -18.66 5.84
CA GLU A 146 46.36 -18.79 5.06
C GLU A 146 46.60 -18.64 3.56
N ALA A 147 47.39 -17.64 3.16
CA ALA A 147 47.80 -17.46 1.77
C ALA A 147 48.53 -18.69 1.24
N LEU A 148 49.46 -19.25 2.02
CA LEU A 148 50.18 -20.47 1.66
C LEU A 148 49.22 -21.67 1.49
N ARG A 149 48.29 -21.89 2.44
CA ARG A 149 47.29 -22.97 2.32
C ARG A 149 46.43 -22.86 1.06
N TYR A 150 46.08 -21.65 0.68
CA TYR A 150 45.30 -21.41 -0.52
C TYR A 150 46.12 -21.69 -1.79
N CYS A 151 47.39 -21.28 -1.82
CA CYS A 151 48.29 -21.56 -2.93
C CYS A 151 48.55 -23.07 -3.13
N GLU A 152 48.79 -23.81 -2.05
CA GLU A 152 49.24 -25.22 -2.13
C GLU A 152 48.10 -26.22 -2.33
N ALA A 153 46.92 -25.94 -1.76
CA ALA A 153 45.83 -26.91 -1.67
C ALA A 153 44.43 -26.28 -1.78
N THR A 154 44.34 -25.00 -2.19
CA THR A 154 43.08 -24.25 -2.22
C THR A 154 42.36 -24.29 -0.86
N GLY A 155 43.12 -24.26 0.25
CA GLY A 155 42.60 -24.33 1.61
C GLY A 155 42.12 -25.72 2.07
N ASN A 156 42.29 -26.76 1.26
CA ASN A 156 41.81 -28.11 1.60
C ASN A 156 42.84 -28.90 2.43
N TYR A 157 42.56 -29.08 3.72
CA TYR A 157 43.37 -29.90 4.63
C TYR A 157 43.40 -31.40 4.29
N ARG A 158 42.55 -31.86 3.37
CA ARG A 158 42.52 -33.24 2.86
C ARG A 158 43.03 -33.34 1.43
N ALA A 159 43.66 -32.30 0.90
CA ALA A 159 44.27 -32.35 -0.42
C ALA A 159 45.32 -33.46 -0.48
N VAL A 160 45.36 -34.14 -1.62
CA VAL A 160 46.38 -35.12 -1.98
C VAL A 160 46.88 -34.73 -3.36
N SER A 161 48.19 -34.63 -3.53
CA SER A 161 48.76 -34.30 -4.83
C SER A 161 48.35 -35.34 -5.90
N PRO A 162 48.31 -34.98 -7.19
CA PRO A 162 48.00 -35.93 -8.26
C PRO A 162 48.92 -37.17 -8.28
N THR A 163 50.14 -37.02 -7.77
CA THR A 163 51.13 -38.09 -7.61
C THR A 163 50.97 -38.91 -6.33
N GLY A 164 50.08 -38.51 -5.40
CA GLY A 164 49.84 -39.15 -4.11
C GLY A 164 50.93 -38.97 -3.05
N LYS A 165 52.04 -38.29 -3.40
CA LYS A 165 53.23 -38.15 -2.56
C LYS A 165 53.08 -37.07 -1.47
N TYR A 166 52.33 -36.02 -1.77
CA TYR A 166 52.16 -34.88 -0.88
C TYR A 166 50.71 -34.79 -0.39
N ARG A 167 50.52 -34.39 0.87
CA ARG A 167 49.21 -34.38 1.54
C ARG A 167 49.02 -33.14 2.39
N GLY A 168 47.75 -32.81 2.61
CA GLY A 168 47.33 -31.77 3.52
C GLY A 168 47.39 -30.37 2.91
N ALA A 169 46.95 -29.37 3.68
CA ALA A 169 46.84 -27.99 3.21
C ALA A 169 48.20 -27.34 2.85
N TYR A 170 49.31 -27.98 3.25
CA TYR A 170 50.68 -27.49 3.05
C TYR A 170 51.52 -28.43 2.18
N GLN A 171 50.91 -29.49 1.61
CA GLN A 171 51.58 -30.42 0.70
C GLN A 171 52.86 -31.03 1.28
N PHE A 172 52.86 -31.39 2.58
CA PHE A 172 53.96 -32.13 3.18
C PHE A 172 54.01 -33.57 2.63
N SER A 173 55.22 -34.11 2.52
CA SER A 173 55.41 -35.53 2.20
C SER A 173 55.15 -36.38 3.44
N VAL A 174 54.94 -37.69 3.26
CA VAL A 174 54.71 -38.62 4.39
C VAL A 174 55.94 -38.76 5.30
N GLU A 175 57.14 -38.49 4.78
CA GLU A 175 58.39 -38.60 5.53
C GLU A 175 58.77 -37.33 6.32
N THR A 176 58.06 -36.22 6.07
CA THR A 176 58.24 -34.92 6.73
C THR A 176 57.45 -34.85 8.02
#